data_AF-A0A7S0JE06-F1
#
_entry.id   AF-A0A7S0JE06-F1
#
_cell.length_a   1.000
_cell.length_b   1.000
_cell.length_c   1.000
_cell.angle_alpha   90.00
_cell.angle_beta   90.00
_cell.angle_gamma   90.00
#
_symmetry.space_group_name_H-M   'P 1'
#
loop_
_entity.id
_entity.type
_entity.pdbx_description
1 polymer ?
#
loop_
_entity_poly.entity_id
_entity_poly.type
_entity_poly.pdbx_seq_one_letter_code
_entity_poly.pdbx_strand_id
1 'polypeptide(L)'
;MFGRHSACAAIGISGSIALRELDGPVAVLTLSGRFWHRRATVLRNAKAWLRRRWPELSDAQVADPDDVLDVIFDDETGEVLEDRRAPDHDGNRGTMEYQGVDPDSRGPFAQAAGGFRAGGSMFS
;
A
#
# COMPACT_ATOMS: atom_id res chain seq x y z
N MET A 1 8.53 0.24 -8.35
CA MET A 1 9.24 1.19 -7.46
C MET A 1 8.22 1.71 -6.47
N PHE A 2 8.42 1.50 -5.17
CA PHE A 2 7.50 1.97 -4.14
C PHE A 2 7.65 3.49 -3.97
N GLY A 3 6.71 4.25 -4.53
CA GLY A 3 6.24 5.49 -3.92
C GLY A 3 7.21 6.66 -3.75
N ARG A 4 7.94 7.08 -4.79
CA ARG A 4 8.41 8.48 -4.85
C ARG A 4 8.16 9.10 -6.22
N HIS A 5 6.90 9.07 -6.63
CA HIS A 5 6.45 9.85 -7.78
C HIS A 5 6.09 11.27 -7.30
N SER A 6 6.60 12.30 -7.97
CA SER A 6 6.36 13.70 -7.60
C SER A 6 4.86 14.03 -7.51
N ALA A 7 4.05 13.46 -8.40
CA ALA A 7 2.61 13.61 -8.37
C ALA A 7 1.95 12.98 -7.12
N CYS A 8 2.46 11.85 -6.59
CA CYS A 8 1.94 11.26 -5.36
C CYS A 8 2.25 12.14 -4.14
N ALA A 9 3.49 12.64 -4.06
CA ALA A 9 3.91 13.51 -2.97
C ALA A 9 3.13 14.84 -2.97
N ALA A 10 2.79 15.36 -4.15
CA ALA A 10 1.99 16.58 -4.31
C ALA A 10 0.56 16.45 -3.75
N ILE A 11 -0.01 15.24 -3.73
CA ILE A 11 -1.35 14.96 -3.19
C ILE A 11 -1.32 14.35 -1.78
N GLY A 12 -0.19 14.44 -1.07
CA GLY A 12 -0.08 13.99 0.33
C GLY A 12 0.12 12.48 0.51
N ILE A 13 0.41 11.73 -0.56
CA ILE A 13 0.85 10.33 -0.46
C ILE A 13 2.35 10.32 -0.19
N SER A 14 2.72 10.11 1.07
CA SER A 14 4.09 10.17 1.59
C SER A 14 4.64 8.82 2.05
N GLY A 15 3.92 7.73 1.79
CA GLY A 15 4.23 6.39 2.26
C GLY A 15 5.61 5.89 1.81
N SER A 16 6.44 5.45 2.76
CA SER A 16 7.77 4.90 2.54
C SER A 16 7.92 3.54 3.23
N ILE A 17 8.68 2.65 2.60
CA ILE A 17 9.03 1.33 3.15
C ILE A 17 10.54 1.31 3.35
N ALA A 18 10.98 1.10 4.58
CA ALA A 18 12.39 0.95 4.91
C ALA A 18 12.66 -0.48 5.40
N LEU A 19 13.82 -1.03 5.06
CA LEU A 19 14.34 -2.22 5.71
C LEU A 19 14.91 -1.80 7.06
N ARG A 20 14.41 -2.38 8.15
CA ARG A 20 14.92 -2.14 9.50
C ARG A 20 16.08 -3.10 9.79
N GLU A 21 15.84 -4.39 9.63
CA GLU A 21 16.82 -5.44 9.87
C GLU A 21 16.47 -6.72 9.10
N LEU A 22 17.44 -7.64 9.05
CA LEU A 22 17.26 -9.00 8.53
C LEU A 22 17.42 -9.98 9.69
N ASP A 23 16.34 -10.65 10.05
CA ASP A 23 16.32 -11.70 11.07
C ASP A 23 16.33 -13.07 10.36
N GLY A 24 17.54 -13.58 10.12
CA GLY A 24 17.74 -14.80 9.34
C GLY A 24 17.10 -14.70 7.94
N PRO A 25 16.18 -15.61 7.56
CA PRO A 25 15.48 -15.55 6.28
C PRO A 25 14.26 -14.61 6.28
N VAL A 26 14.07 -13.80 7.32
CA VAL A 26 12.93 -12.87 7.46
C VAL A 26 13.40 -11.42 7.38
N ALA A 27 12.80 -10.64 6.47
CA ALA A 27 13.05 -9.20 6.42
C ALA A 27 12.09 -8.44 7.34
N VAL A 28 12.64 -7.66 8.27
CA VAL A 28 11.86 -6.77 9.12
C VAL A 28 11.79 -5.40 8.47
N LEU A 29 10.57 -4.97 8.15
CA LEU A 29 10.27 -3.73 7.45
C LEU A 29 9.65 -2.72 8.42
N THR A 30 9.81 -1.44 8.08
CA THR A 30 9.11 -0.33 8.72
C THR A 30 8.32 0.42 7.66
N LEU A 31 7.04 0.62 7.93
CA LEU A 31 6.12 1.36 7.07
C LEU A 31 5.89 2.74 7.68
N SER A 32 6.23 3.80 6.97
CA SER A 32 6.08 5.17 7.45
C SER A 32 5.29 6.03 6.46
N GLY A 33 4.70 7.12 6.95
CA GLY A 33 3.92 8.04 6.12
C GLY A 33 2.54 7.51 5.73
N ARG A 34 1.94 8.18 4.73
CA ARG A 34 0.55 7.95 4.30
C ARG A 34 0.47 7.22 2.97
N PHE A 35 -0.30 6.14 2.92
CA PHE A 35 -0.46 5.31 1.72
C PHE A 35 -1.86 5.47 1.11
N TRP A 36 -1.92 5.42 -0.23
CA TRP A 36 -3.19 5.26 -0.96
C TRP A 36 -3.73 3.84 -0.84
N HIS A 37 -2.86 2.84 -0.87
CA HIS A 37 -3.29 1.48 -0.62
C HIS A 37 -3.35 1.22 0.88
N ARG A 38 -4.19 0.27 1.30
CA ARG A 38 -4.15 -0.25 2.69
C ARG A 38 -2.75 -0.74 3.02
N ARG A 39 -2.26 -0.46 4.21
CA ARG A 39 -0.89 -0.81 4.65
C ARG A 39 -0.66 -2.32 4.63
N ALA A 40 -1.68 -3.12 4.91
CA ALA A 40 -1.66 -4.57 4.71
C ALA A 40 -1.38 -4.97 3.24
N THR A 41 -2.02 -4.30 2.27
CA THR A 41 -1.79 -4.52 0.84
C THR A 41 -0.39 -4.07 0.43
N VAL A 42 0.08 -2.94 0.97
CA VAL A 42 1.45 -2.45 0.75
C VAL A 42 2.47 -3.49 1.21
N LEU A 43 2.31 -4.04 2.43
CA LEU A 43 3.18 -5.09 2.95
C LEU A 43 3.13 -6.36 2.09
N ARG A 44 1.93 -6.81 1.68
CA ARG A 44 1.78 -7.96 0.78
C ARG A 44 2.53 -7.78 -0.54
N ASN A 45 2.41 -6.59 -1.14
CA ASN A 45 3.10 -6.27 -2.39
C ASN A 45 4.61 -6.16 -2.19
N ALA A 46 5.06 -5.62 -1.04
CA ALA A 46 6.47 -5.58 -0.66
C ALA A 46 7.06 -6.99 -0.49
N LYS A 47 6.36 -7.89 0.24
CA LYS A 47 6.73 -9.32 0.35
C LYS A 47 6.90 -9.97 -1.02
N ALA A 48 5.91 -9.80 -1.90
CA ALA A 48 5.94 -10.37 -3.24
C ALA A 48 7.09 -9.81 -4.10
N TRP A 49 7.39 -8.52 -3.97
CA TRP A 49 8.50 -7.89 -4.67
C TRP A 49 9.87 -8.37 -4.14
N LEU A 50 10.03 -8.46 -2.82
CA LEU A 50 11.26 -8.94 -2.18
C LEU A 50 11.55 -10.39 -2.56
N ARG A 51 10.56 -11.29 -2.46
CA ARG A 51 10.74 -12.71 -2.83
C ARG A 51 11.13 -12.92 -4.30
N ARG A 52 10.67 -12.05 -5.21
CA ARG A 52 11.06 -12.12 -6.63
C ARG A 52 12.51 -11.73 -6.85
N ARG A 53 13.08 -10.89 -5.98
CA ARG A 53 14.44 -10.35 -6.13
C ARG A 53 15.46 -11.11 -5.28
N TRP A 54 15.01 -11.63 -4.14
CA TRP A 54 15.76 -12.46 -3.19
C TRP A 54 14.92 -13.70 -2.86
N PRO A 55 14.99 -14.75 -3.69
CA PRO A 55 14.22 -15.97 -3.51
C PRO A 55 14.58 -16.75 -2.23
N GLU A 56 15.73 -16.45 -1.61
CA GLU A 56 16.17 -17.01 -0.33
C GLU A 56 15.37 -16.45 0.86
N LEU A 57 14.67 -15.33 0.68
CA LEU A 57 13.86 -14.71 1.72
C LEU A 57 12.58 -15.55 1.94
N SER A 58 12.41 -16.07 3.15
CA SER A 58 11.22 -16.84 3.52
C SER A 58 10.00 -15.93 3.68
N ASP A 59 10.13 -14.84 4.44
CA ASP A 59 9.04 -13.87 4.64
C ASP A 59 9.56 -12.44 4.86
N ALA A 60 8.67 -11.46 4.75
CA ALA A 60 8.92 -10.11 5.22
C ALA A 60 7.79 -9.66 6.15
N GLN A 61 8.10 -9.11 7.31
CA GLN A 61 7.12 -8.69 8.31
C GLN A 61 7.40 -7.26 8.78
N VAL A 62 6.43 -6.63 9.42
CA VAL A 62 6.66 -5.36 10.12
C VAL A 62 7.18 -5.64 11.52
N ALA A 63 7.93 -4.69 12.08
CA ALA A 63 8.43 -4.80 13.44
C ALA A 63 7.31 -4.72 14.49
N ASP A 64 6.31 -3.89 14.22
CA ASP A 64 5.16 -3.66 15.09
C ASP A 64 3.87 -4.07 14.35
N PRO A 65 2.99 -4.90 14.95
CA PRO A 65 1.69 -5.23 14.36
C PRO A 65 0.88 -4.00 13.95
N ASP A 66 0.94 -2.91 14.71
CA ASP A 66 0.16 -1.69 14.45
C ASP A 66 0.64 -0.95 13.20
N ASP A 67 1.86 -1.24 12.72
CA ASP A 67 2.35 -0.69 11.46
C ASP A 67 1.54 -1.19 10.25
N VAL A 68 0.75 -2.28 10.36
CA VAL A 68 -0.11 -2.71 9.24
C VAL A 68 -1.47 -2.04 9.24
N LEU A 69 -1.83 -1.32 10.31
CA LEU A 69 -3.13 -0.69 10.49
C LEU A 69 -3.18 0.68 9.80
N ASP A 70 -4.26 0.91 9.07
CA ASP A 70 -4.52 2.18 8.39
C ASP A 70 -5.03 3.26 9.34
N VAL A 71 -5.74 2.85 10.38
CA VAL A 71 -6.29 3.72 11.43
C VAL A 71 -6.02 3.06 12.77
N ILE A 72 -5.47 3.83 13.70
CA ILE A 72 -5.29 3.42 15.09
C ILE A 72 -6.46 4.00 15.89
N PHE A 73 -7.09 3.12 16.66
CA PHE A 73 -8.16 3.46 17.58
C PHE A 73 -7.64 3.41 19.01
N ASP A 74 -8.21 4.24 19.87
CA ASP A 74 -8.07 4.12 21.31
C ASP A 74 -8.95 2.97 21.79
N ASP A 75 -8.36 1.98 22.45
CA ASP A 75 -9.06 0.77 22.87
C ASP A 75 -10.14 1.02 23.93
N GLU A 76 -10.02 2.11 24.72
CA GLU A 76 -10.95 2.42 25.81
C GLU A 76 -12.14 3.25 25.33
N THR A 77 -11.90 4.20 24.43
CA THR A 77 -12.89 5.18 23.98
C THR A 77 -13.45 4.89 22.59
N GLY A 78 -12.75 4.09 21.78
CA GLY A 78 -13.08 3.84 20.38
C GLY A 78 -12.82 5.05 19.47
N GLU A 79 -12.17 6.10 19.98
CA GLU A 79 -11.82 7.28 19.19
C GLU A 79 -10.64 7.00 18.26
N VAL A 80 -10.58 7.73 17.14
CA VAL A 80 -9.46 7.62 16.19
C VAL A 80 -8.27 8.41 16.75
N LEU A 81 -7.23 7.69 17.18
CA LEU A 81 -5.97 8.29 17.61
C LEU A 81 -5.13 8.77 16.43
N GLU A 82 -5.05 7.94 15.39
CA GLU A 82 -4.22 8.26 14.23
C GLU A 82 -4.84 7.69 12.95
N ASP A 83 -5.11 8.55 11.96
CA ASP A 83 -5.44 8.12 10.60
C ASP A 83 -4.20 8.23 9.71
N ARG A 84 -3.68 7.08 9.26
CA ARG A 84 -2.49 6.94 8.41
C ARG A 84 -2.83 6.83 6.93
N ARG A 85 -4.11 6.93 6.56
CA ARG A 85 -4.52 6.91 5.15
C ARG A 85 -4.08 8.20 4.47
N ALA A 86 -3.75 8.09 3.18
CA ALA A 86 -3.61 9.27 2.35
C ALA A 86 -4.96 9.97 2.17
N PRO A 87 -4.97 11.32 2.06
CA PRO A 87 -6.17 12.07 1.76
C PRO A 87 -6.74 11.65 0.39
N ASP A 88 -8.07 11.53 0.31
CA ASP A 88 -8.79 11.24 -0.94
C ASP A 88 -8.93 12.54 -1.74
N HIS A 89 -7.87 12.90 -2.47
CA HIS A 89 -7.75 14.21 -3.12
C HIS A 89 -8.84 14.48 -4.18
N ASP A 90 -9.33 13.45 -4.86
CA ASP A 90 -10.27 13.54 -5.98
C ASP A 90 -11.60 12.80 -5.73
N GLY A 91 -11.79 12.24 -4.53
CA GLY A 91 -12.99 11.48 -4.18
C GLY A 91 -13.05 10.11 -4.87
N ASN A 92 -11.97 9.68 -5.53
CA ASN A 92 -11.96 8.42 -6.26
C ASN A 92 -12.06 7.23 -5.32
N ARG A 93 -11.44 7.29 -4.12
CA ARG A 93 -11.54 6.18 -3.17
C ARG A 93 -12.99 5.99 -2.74
N GLY A 94 -13.65 7.07 -2.30
CA GLY A 94 -15.06 7.00 -1.89
C GLY A 94 -15.97 6.53 -3.02
N THR A 95 -15.72 6.98 -4.25
CA THR A 95 -16.47 6.54 -5.44
C THR A 95 -16.29 5.06 -5.72
N MET A 96 -15.06 4.54 -5.62
CA MET A 96 -14.77 3.12 -5.83
C MET A 96 -15.44 2.24 -4.77
N GLU A 97 -15.34 2.64 -3.50
CA GLU A 97 -15.98 1.94 -2.39
C GLU A 97 -17.51 1.89 -2.58
N TYR A 98 -18.12 3.01 -2.99
CA TYR A 98 -19.55 3.07 -3.32
C TYR A 98 -19.94 2.13 -4.47
N GLN A 99 -19.08 1.99 -5.47
CA GLN A 99 -19.27 1.07 -6.60
C GLN A 99 -18.94 -0.39 -6.26
N GLY A 100 -18.51 -0.68 -5.03
CA GLY A 100 -18.06 -2.02 -4.62
C GLY A 100 -16.74 -2.45 -5.25
N VAL A 101 -15.95 -1.50 -5.77
CA VAL A 101 -14.64 -1.74 -6.35
C VAL A 101 -13.58 -1.53 -5.27
N ASP A 102 -12.68 -2.50 -5.09
CA ASP A 102 -11.58 -2.37 -4.12
C ASP A 102 -10.66 -1.21 -4.51
N PRO A 103 -10.53 -0.15 -3.69
CA PRO A 103 -9.62 0.96 -3.99
C PRO A 103 -8.16 0.53 -4.03
N ASP A 104 -7.80 -0.62 -3.44
CA ASP A 104 -6.44 -1.15 -3.56
C ASP A 104 -6.14 -1.77 -4.92
N SER A 105 -7.17 -2.09 -5.71
CA SER A 105 -7.00 -2.61 -7.07
C SER A 105 -6.48 -1.55 -8.04
N ARG A 106 -6.62 -0.26 -7.70
CA ARG A 106 -6.27 0.88 -8.55
C ARG A 106 -5.47 1.91 -7.77
N GLY A 107 -4.50 2.54 -8.41
CA GLY A 107 -3.79 3.67 -7.79
C GLY A 107 -4.66 4.94 -7.70
N PRO A 108 -4.17 5.99 -7.03
CA PRO A 108 -4.86 7.29 -6.89
C PRO A 108 -5.07 7.98 -8.25
N PHE A 109 -4.25 7.65 -9.24
CA PHE A 109 -4.39 8.19 -10.57
C PHE A 109 -5.25 7.24 -11.39
N ALA A 110 -6.37 7.75 -11.88
CA ALA A 110 -7.08 7.10 -12.95
C ALA A 110 -6.09 6.84 -14.10
N GLN A 111 -5.77 5.57 -14.36
CA GLN A 111 -5.16 5.19 -15.64
C GLN A 111 -6.12 5.73 -16.70
N ALA A 112 -5.68 6.75 -17.45
CA ALA A 112 -6.46 7.29 -18.55
C ALA A 112 -6.92 6.11 -19.40
N ALA A 113 -8.21 6.11 -19.77
CA ALA A 113 -8.79 5.09 -20.63
C ALA A 113 -7.94 4.98 -21.91
N GLY A 114 -7.07 3.97 -21.98
CA GLY A 114 -6.07 3.83 -23.04
C GLY A 114 -4.79 3.06 -22.69
N GLY A 115 -4.52 2.76 -21.41
CA GLY A 115 -3.31 2.03 -21.01
C GLY A 115 -3.53 0.52 -20.78
N PHE A 116 -3.00 -0.32 -21.68
CA PHE A 116 -2.73 -1.76 -21.58
C PHE A 116 -3.44 -2.59 -20.48
N ARG A 117 -4.44 -3.38 -20.88
CA ARG A 117 -4.91 -4.55 -20.12
C ARG A 117 -3.85 -5.66 -20.21
N ALA A 118 -3.15 -5.93 -19.11
CA ALA A 118 -2.46 -7.21 -18.92
C ALA A 118 -3.53 -8.29 -18.74
N GLY A 119 -3.94 -8.92 -19.85
CA GLY A 119 -4.98 -9.97 -19.84
C GLY A 119 -5.81 -10.09 -21.12
N GLY A 120 -5.58 -9.26 -22.14
CA GLY A 120 -6.14 -9.49 -23.47
C GLY A 120 -5.37 -10.59 -24.19
N SER A 121 -5.87 -11.83 -24.14
CA SER A 121 -5.44 -12.91 -25.03
C SER A 121 -5.64 -12.46 -26.48
N MET A 122 -4.55 -12.23 -27.22
CA MET A 122 -4.55 -12.20 -28.68
C MET A 122 -4.44 -13.64 -29.17
N PHE A 123 -5.58 -14.34 -29.23
CA PHE A 123 -5.74 -15.47 -30.12
C PHE A 123 -7.15 -15.47 -30.72
N SER A 124 -7.13 -15.40 -32.06
CA SER A 124 -8.19 -15.50 -33.08
C SER A 124 -9.14 -14.34 -33.31
#